data_AF-A0A2M9YCD2-F1
#
_entry.id   AF-A0A2M9YCD2-F1
#
_cell.length_a   1.000
_cell.length_b   1.000
_cell.length_c   1.000
_cell.angle_alpha   90.00
_cell.angle_beta   90.00
_cell.angle_gamma   90.00
#
_symmetry.space_group_name_H-M   'P 1'
#
loop_
_entity.id
_entity.type
_entity.pdbx_description
1 polymer ?
#
loop_
_entity_poly.entity_id
_entity_poly.type
_entity_poly.pdbx_seq_one_letter_code
_entity_poly.pdbx_strand_id
1 'polypeptide(L)'
;MNREDFTIRIFLNFLRSVGITVENDILGVVRNVILPQSDIPLCLTGICYEIALHEPGKFYNRKVADELNSKFKTAYDTDSNIFLKGMQSALSYFYTALKSYDYTLELYNEFSESAFDNYFKTNVYRIPTLLRISEDILMNLYRFVRDIHQQYTEKNYSNLETLGQIISVLKSIGYTEFTNVDTDLRNALSHGKAFNHGNSVSYKYKKNGQEYPESINIWDFDRKINESLDIASAGIIGVLRFLSSHVDLLEKLLSIADLEVKDMLIKLQFRSSDFRIMDIQRIGGNKQLNALCILKAKDNTSLLISLYYTAIILYLNYPDFDSYFVSYDHIRSLGGYVRFKKNEIIKFLEDEFSEKVPQLSQKHEINVYEIKEEVKSEREHKYFQFPRIEGEGWYLKYIEDISIESHKRIKAILIVREGRFDKEMVRAFLLESIEKLKRIYTPENPKFVCPYGDSETDAIFIHTFKDSQVRETYSLFNSNKNFLCIANYYRNGTVPRLVHGGIMESLWKEYSREFIDSIEFGWNSNL
;
A
#
# COMPACT_ATOMS: atom_id res chain seq x y z
N MET A 1 -7.07 -9.73 38.74
CA MET A 1 -6.40 -9.90 37.43
C MET A 1 -4.97 -9.43 37.58
N ASN A 2 -3.97 -10.27 37.28
CA ASN A 2 -2.57 -9.82 37.31
C ASN A 2 -2.30 -8.93 36.06
N ARG A 3 -1.15 -8.24 36.00
CA ARG A 3 -0.81 -7.31 34.90
C ARG A 3 -0.68 -8.02 33.53
N GLU A 4 -0.29 -9.28 33.55
CA GLU A 4 -0.06 -10.10 32.37
C GLU A 4 -1.41 -10.50 31.73
N ASP A 5 -2.34 -11.03 32.53
CA ASP A 5 -3.72 -11.34 32.15
C ASP A 5 -4.43 -10.10 31.55
N PHE A 6 -4.16 -8.93 32.11
CA PHE A 6 -4.72 -7.68 31.62
C PHE A 6 -4.20 -7.31 30.23
N THR A 7 -2.89 -7.40 30.02
CA THR A 7 -2.26 -7.09 28.72
C THR A 7 -2.73 -8.06 27.64
N ILE A 8 -2.86 -9.34 28.00
CA ILE A 8 -3.45 -10.38 27.15
C ILE A 8 -4.88 -10.00 26.74
N ARG A 9 -5.71 -9.57 27.70
CA ARG A 9 -7.10 -9.18 27.42
C ARG A 9 -7.20 -7.98 26.48
N ILE A 10 -6.38 -6.95 26.69
CA ILE A 10 -6.30 -5.79 25.79
C ILE A 10 -5.97 -6.23 24.36
N PHE A 11 -4.99 -7.11 24.20
CA PHE A 11 -4.59 -7.60 22.88
C PHE A 11 -5.66 -8.49 22.22
N LEU A 12 -6.34 -9.34 23.00
CA LEU A 12 -7.48 -10.13 22.50
C LEU A 12 -8.63 -9.24 22.04
N ASN A 13 -8.92 -8.15 22.76
CA ASN A 13 -9.94 -7.20 22.34
C ASN A 13 -9.53 -6.46 21.06
N PHE A 14 -8.26 -6.10 20.92
CA PHE A 14 -7.71 -5.59 19.66
C PHE A 14 -7.91 -6.59 18.51
N LEU A 15 -7.49 -7.84 18.66
CA LEU A 15 -7.64 -8.88 17.64
C LEU A 15 -9.11 -9.03 17.19
N ARG A 16 -10.05 -9.06 18.14
CA ARG A 16 -11.49 -9.11 17.84
C ARG A 16 -11.96 -7.90 17.05
N SER A 17 -11.47 -6.70 17.37
CA SER A 17 -11.84 -5.46 16.67
C SER A 17 -11.40 -5.44 15.21
N VAL A 18 -10.36 -6.21 14.86
CA VAL A 18 -9.83 -6.34 13.49
C VAL A 18 -10.28 -7.65 12.83
N GLY A 19 -11.39 -8.22 13.28
CA GLY A 19 -12.03 -9.37 12.64
C GLY A 19 -11.39 -10.73 12.94
N ILE A 20 -10.41 -10.80 13.85
CA ILE A 20 -9.76 -12.06 14.23
C ILE A 20 -10.55 -12.67 15.40
N THR A 21 -11.29 -13.73 15.09
CA THR A 21 -11.96 -14.55 16.11
C THR A 21 -11.05 -15.70 16.52
N VAL A 22 -10.76 -15.77 17.82
CA VAL A 22 -9.98 -16.85 18.44
C VAL A 22 -10.93 -18.01 18.77
N GLU A 23 -11.71 -18.43 17.77
CA GLU A 23 -12.61 -19.59 17.85
C GLU A 23 -11.84 -20.87 17.53
N ASN A 24 -12.18 -21.97 18.22
CA ASN A 24 -11.41 -23.22 18.15
C ASN A 24 -11.29 -23.79 16.72
N ASP A 25 -12.34 -23.67 15.91
CA ASP A 25 -12.36 -24.23 14.55
C ASP A 25 -11.43 -23.46 13.61
N ILE A 26 -11.45 -22.12 13.67
CA ILE A 26 -10.60 -21.27 12.83
C ILE A 26 -9.14 -21.39 13.28
N LEU A 27 -8.89 -21.41 14.59
CA LEU A 27 -7.55 -21.69 15.11
C LEU A 27 -7.04 -23.08 14.68
N GLY A 28 -7.92 -24.06 14.54
CA GLY A 28 -7.60 -25.37 13.97
C GLY A 28 -7.10 -25.25 12.53
N VAL A 29 -7.76 -24.45 11.68
CA VAL A 29 -7.29 -24.17 10.32
C VAL A 29 -5.93 -23.48 10.32
N VAL A 30 -5.77 -22.43 11.13
CA VAL A 30 -4.48 -21.71 11.25
C VAL A 30 -3.36 -22.66 11.67
N ARG A 31 -3.60 -23.52 12.67
CA ARG A 31 -2.62 -24.52 13.11
C ARG A 31 -2.30 -25.55 12.02
N ASN A 32 -3.30 -25.98 11.25
CA ASN A 32 -3.09 -26.95 10.17
C ASN A 32 -2.29 -26.37 8.98
N VAL A 33 -2.44 -25.07 8.71
CA VAL A 33 -1.69 -24.40 7.64
C VAL A 33 -0.31 -23.98 8.12
N ILE A 34 -0.21 -23.31 9.27
CA ILE A 34 1.06 -22.80 9.80
C ILE A 34 1.92 -23.94 10.36
N LEU A 35 1.32 -25.00 10.91
CA LEU A 35 2.02 -26.12 11.58
C LEU A 35 3.05 -25.63 12.62
N PRO A 36 2.65 -24.79 13.60
CA PRO A 36 3.56 -24.37 14.66
C PRO A 36 3.89 -25.56 15.58
N GLN A 37 5.08 -25.56 16.21
CA GLN A 37 5.45 -26.62 17.15
C GLN A 37 4.86 -26.40 18.57
N SER A 38 4.29 -25.23 18.81
CA SER A 38 3.68 -24.77 20.07
C SER A 38 2.47 -23.89 19.76
N ASP A 39 1.79 -23.40 20.79
CA ASP A 39 0.74 -22.39 20.60
C ASP A 39 1.32 -21.13 19.95
N ILE A 40 0.53 -20.51 19.06
CA ILE A 40 0.92 -19.27 18.37
C ILE A 40 0.82 -18.11 19.38
N PRO A 41 1.90 -17.36 19.61
CA PRO A 41 1.86 -16.19 20.48
C PRO A 41 0.86 -15.16 19.98
N LEU A 42 0.20 -14.45 20.89
CA LEU A 42 -0.76 -13.40 20.53
C LEU A 42 -0.16 -12.38 19.56
N CYS A 43 1.10 -11.97 19.80
CA CYS A 43 1.85 -11.06 18.95
C CYS A 43 2.08 -11.54 17.51
N LEU A 44 1.92 -12.84 17.21
CA LEU A 44 2.04 -13.40 15.85
C LEU A 44 0.71 -13.89 15.30
N THR A 45 -0.37 -13.81 16.10
CA THR A 45 -1.67 -14.39 15.73
C THR A 45 -2.23 -13.73 14.48
N GLY A 46 -2.15 -12.41 14.34
CA GLY A 46 -2.71 -11.70 13.19
C GLY A 46 -2.05 -12.06 11.86
N ILE A 47 -0.71 -12.10 11.79
CA ILE A 47 0.00 -12.49 10.56
C ILE A 47 -0.21 -13.98 10.24
N CYS A 48 -0.23 -14.86 11.24
CA CYS A 48 -0.50 -16.28 11.04
C CYS A 48 -1.92 -16.51 10.52
N TYR A 49 -2.90 -15.77 11.06
CA TYR A 49 -4.29 -15.81 10.61
C TYR A 49 -4.43 -15.31 9.17
N GLU A 50 -3.79 -14.18 8.86
CA GLU A 50 -3.75 -13.61 7.51
C GLU A 50 -3.22 -14.63 6.49
N ILE A 51 -2.04 -15.19 6.74
CA ILE A 51 -1.39 -16.15 5.84
C ILE A 51 -2.22 -17.43 5.71
N ALA A 52 -2.78 -17.94 6.80
CA ALA A 52 -3.47 -19.22 6.79
C ALA A 52 -4.82 -19.20 6.04
N LEU A 53 -5.50 -18.05 6.04
CA LEU A 53 -6.87 -17.97 5.54
C LEU A 53 -6.99 -17.28 4.18
N HIS A 54 -5.98 -16.52 3.75
CA HIS A 54 -6.06 -15.76 2.51
C HIS A 54 -5.11 -16.30 1.43
N GLU A 55 -5.61 -16.27 0.19
CA GLU A 55 -4.78 -16.49 -0.99
C GLU A 55 -3.98 -15.24 -1.34
N PRO A 56 -2.78 -15.42 -1.91
CA PRO A 56 -2.11 -16.70 -2.18
C PRO A 56 -1.29 -17.23 -0.98
N GLY A 57 -1.22 -16.50 0.15
CA GLY A 57 -0.31 -16.82 1.26
C GLY A 57 -0.50 -18.20 1.91
N LYS A 58 -1.71 -18.77 1.86
CA LYS A 58 -1.98 -20.13 2.35
C LYS A 58 -1.28 -21.22 1.54
N PHE A 59 -0.87 -20.91 0.30
CA PHE A 59 -0.06 -21.79 -0.54
C PHE A 59 1.42 -21.46 -0.32
N TYR A 60 2.19 -22.50 0.00
CA TYR A 60 3.61 -22.38 0.25
C TYR A 60 4.32 -23.73 0.11
N ASN A 61 5.62 -23.68 -0.17
CA ASN A 61 6.46 -24.86 -0.22
C ASN A 61 6.80 -25.35 1.20
N ARG A 62 6.16 -26.43 1.65
CA ARG A 62 6.37 -26.99 3.00
C ARG A 62 7.81 -27.37 3.31
N LYS A 63 8.54 -27.92 2.32
CA LYS A 63 9.94 -28.33 2.50
C LYS A 63 10.84 -27.13 2.83
N VAL A 64 10.57 -25.99 2.21
CA VAL A 64 11.29 -24.73 2.48
C VAL A 64 11.03 -24.25 3.90
N ALA A 65 9.77 -24.26 4.34
CA ALA A 65 9.41 -23.86 5.71
C ALA A 65 10.03 -24.80 6.76
N ASP A 66 10.06 -26.11 6.49
CA ASP A 66 10.68 -27.11 7.36
C ASP A 66 12.21 -26.96 7.41
N GLU A 67 12.87 -26.75 6.26
CA GLU A 67 14.31 -26.50 6.16
C GLU A 67 14.70 -25.25 6.97
N LEU A 68 13.98 -24.14 6.82
CA LEU A 68 14.24 -22.91 7.58
C LEU A 68 14.05 -23.10 9.08
N ASN A 69 12.91 -23.63 9.49
CA ASN A 69 12.60 -23.83 10.90
C ASN A 69 13.62 -24.75 11.59
N SER A 70 13.97 -25.87 10.95
CA SER A 70 14.95 -26.82 11.51
C SER A 70 16.36 -26.23 11.60
N LYS A 71 16.81 -25.49 10.59
CA LYS A 71 18.12 -24.82 10.59
C LYS A 71 18.20 -23.70 11.61
N PHE A 72 17.13 -22.92 11.79
CA PHE A 72 17.07 -21.89 12.83
C PHE A 72 17.10 -22.48 14.23
N LYS A 73 16.32 -23.55 14.47
CA LYS A 73 16.37 -24.30 15.72
C LYS A 73 17.78 -24.80 16.02
N THR A 74 18.44 -25.42 15.04
CA THR A 74 19.82 -25.91 15.18
C THR A 74 20.79 -24.78 15.54
N ALA A 75 20.69 -23.62 14.88
CA ALA A 75 21.53 -22.46 15.18
C ALA A 75 21.27 -21.90 16.59
N TYR A 76 20.00 -21.75 16.95
CA TYR A 76 19.58 -21.29 18.28
C TYR A 76 20.06 -22.21 19.40
N ASP A 77 19.89 -23.53 19.23
CA ASP A 77 20.32 -24.55 20.18
C ASP A 77 21.86 -24.61 20.31
N THR A 78 22.59 -24.22 19.26
CA THR A 78 24.06 -24.13 19.29
C THR A 78 24.52 -22.98 20.18
N ASP A 79 23.98 -21.78 19.97
CA ASP A 79 24.21 -20.62 20.84
C ASP A 79 23.10 -19.57 20.64
N SER A 80 22.24 -19.43 21.65
CA SER A 80 21.09 -18.51 21.61
C SER A 80 21.47 -17.04 21.69
N ASN A 81 22.62 -16.69 22.28
CA ASN A 81 23.08 -15.31 22.37
C ASN A 81 23.64 -14.85 21.02
N ILE A 82 24.40 -15.71 20.34
CA ILE A 82 24.88 -15.46 18.98
C ILE A 82 23.69 -15.36 18.02
N PHE A 83 22.69 -16.23 18.17
CA PHE A 83 21.46 -16.18 17.38
C PHE A 83 20.73 -14.84 17.56
N LEU A 84 20.51 -14.43 18.82
CA LEU A 84 19.85 -13.17 19.17
C LEU A 84 20.55 -11.97 18.52
N LYS A 85 21.88 -11.91 18.60
CA LYS A 85 22.69 -10.84 17.98
C LYS A 85 22.51 -10.82 16.46
N GLY A 86 22.57 -11.99 15.81
CA GLY A 86 22.33 -12.12 14.37
C GLY A 86 20.93 -11.65 13.99
N MET A 87 19.92 -12.12 14.71
CA MET A 87 18.52 -11.77 14.46
C MET A 87 18.25 -10.28 14.66
N GLN A 88 18.81 -9.65 15.70
CA GLN A 88 18.70 -8.20 15.91
C GLN A 88 19.24 -7.42 14.70
N SER A 89 20.43 -7.79 14.20
CA SER A 89 21.04 -7.10 13.05
C SER A 89 20.29 -7.34 11.73
N ALA A 90 19.59 -8.47 11.63
CA ALA A 90 18.97 -8.91 10.39
C ALA A 90 17.47 -8.53 10.28
N LEU A 91 16.83 -8.13 11.39
CA LEU A 91 15.37 -7.96 11.46
C LEU A 91 14.82 -6.94 10.43
N SER A 92 15.60 -5.92 10.10
CA SER A 92 15.26 -4.94 9.06
C SER A 92 15.06 -5.57 7.69
N TYR A 93 15.84 -6.60 7.33
CA TYR A 93 15.66 -7.36 6.11
C TYR A 93 14.37 -8.19 6.14
N PHE A 94 14.08 -8.85 7.27
CA PHE A 94 12.82 -9.60 7.41
C PHE A 94 11.61 -8.68 7.28
N TYR A 95 11.63 -7.52 7.95
CA TYR A 95 10.55 -6.54 7.85
C TYR A 95 10.40 -5.97 6.42
N THR A 96 11.53 -5.70 5.74
CA THR A 96 11.51 -5.25 4.35
C THR A 96 10.93 -6.32 3.42
N ALA A 97 11.29 -7.58 3.62
CA ALA A 97 10.72 -8.70 2.88
C ALA A 97 9.20 -8.80 3.09
N LEU A 98 8.74 -8.68 4.34
CA LEU A 98 7.31 -8.68 4.67
C LEU A 98 6.55 -7.54 3.98
N LYS A 99 7.11 -6.33 3.98
CA LYS A 99 6.51 -5.18 3.28
C LYS A 99 6.43 -5.39 1.77
N SER A 100 7.49 -5.94 1.16
CA SER A 100 7.50 -6.25 -0.28
C SER A 100 6.56 -7.39 -0.64
N TYR A 101 6.43 -8.37 0.25
CA TYR A 101 5.47 -9.46 0.13
C TYR A 101 4.04 -8.94 0.11
N ASP A 102 3.72 -8.01 0.99
CA ASP A 102 2.40 -7.37 1.05
C ASP A 102 2.00 -6.68 -0.25
N TYR A 103 2.87 -5.81 -0.78
CA TYR A 103 2.60 -5.17 -2.07
C TYR A 103 2.48 -6.19 -3.21
N THR A 104 3.23 -7.28 -3.14
CA THR A 104 3.16 -8.34 -4.15
C THR A 104 1.84 -9.09 -4.07
N LEU A 105 1.33 -9.37 -2.87
CA LEU A 105 0.02 -10.01 -2.69
C LEU A 105 -1.12 -9.11 -3.15
N GLU A 106 -1.05 -7.80 -2.88
CA GLU A 106 -2.02 -6.82 -3.40
C GLU A 106 -2.05 -6.84 -4.93
N LEU A 107 -0.87 -6.77 -5.58
CA LEU A 107 -0.78 -6.85 -7.04
C LEU A 107 -1.25 -8.21 -7.58
N TYR A 108 -0.94 -9.30 -6.89
CA TYR A 108 -1.41 -10.64 -7.27
C TYR A 108 -2.93 -10.71 -7.24
N ASN A 109 -3.57 -10.32 -6.14
CA ASN A 109 -5.02 -10.37 -5.98
C ASN A 109 -5.77 -9.42 -6.95
N GLU A 110 -5.11 -8.35 -7.37
CA GLU A 110 -5.68 -7.36 -8.28
C GLU A 110 -5.50 -7.75 -9.76
N PHE A 111 -4.32 -8.25 -10.15
CA PHE A 111 -3.98 -8.47 -11.56
C PHE A 111 -3.96 -9.92 -12.02
N SER A 112 -3.85 -10.92 -11.13
CA SER A 112 -3.81 -12.35 -11.53
C SER A 112 -5.05 -12.75 -12.33
N GLU A 113 -6.23 -12.25 -11.95
CA GLU A 113 -7.51 -12.50 -12.63
C GLU A 113 -7.93 -11.39 -13.59
N SER A 114 -7.09 -10.38 -13.82
CA SER A 114 -7.41 -9.29 -14.75
C SER A 114 -7.59 -9.81 -16.17
N ALA A 115 -8.60 -9.27 -16.87
CA ALA A 115 -8.94 -9.58 -18.25
C ALA A 115 -8.07 -8.85 -19.29
N PHE A 116 -6.87 -8.42 -18.89
CA PHE A 116 -5.91 -7.78 -19.79
C PHE A 116 -5.42 -8.76 -20.86
N ASP A 117 -5.13 -8.25 -22.05
CA ASP A 117 -4.46 -9.04 -23.07
C ASP A 117 -3.08 -9.50 -22.56
N ASN A 118 -2.61 -10.65 -23.05
CA ASN A 118 -1.39 -11.24 -22.51
C ASN A 118 -0.14 -10.41 -22.74
N TYR A 119 -0.09 -9.60 -23.80
CA TYR A 119 1.05 -8.73 -24.04
C TYR A 119 1.12 -7.66 -22.95
N PHE A 120 0.02 -6.95 -22.72
CA PHE A 120 -0.07 -5.94 -21.66
C PHE A 120 0.14 -6.55 -20.27
N LYS A 121 -0.59 -7.61 -19.93
CA LYS A 121 -0.51 -8.30 -18.63
C LYS A 121 0.90 -8.80 -18.31
N THR A 122 1.64 -9.28 -19.31
CA THR A 122 3.02 -9.73 -19.10
C THR A 122 3.95 -8.58 -18.73
N ASN A 123 3.80 -7.43 -19.39
CA ASN A 123 4.65 -6.25 -19.16
C ASN A 123 4.31 -5.51 -17.85
N VAL A 124 3.03 -5.46 -17.47
CA VAL A 124 2.59 -4.69 -16.29
C VAL A 124 2.51 -5.53 -15.02
N TYR A 125 2.30 -6.85 -15.15
CA TYR A 125 2.11 -7.75 -14.01
C TYR A 125 3.15 -8.88 -13.98
N ARG A 126 3.22 -9.77 -14.99
CA ARG A 126 4.01 -11.01 -14.85
C ARG A 126 5.50 -10.78 -14.61
N ILE A 127 6.14 -9.98 -15.48
CA ILE A 127 7.57 -9.66 -15.36
C ILE A 127 7.83 -8.87 -14.05
N PRO A 128 7.13 -7.75 -13.76
CA PRO A 128 7.33 -7.03 -12.52
C PRO A 128 7.12 -7.87 -11.25
N THR A 129 6.10 -8.72 -11.22
CA THR A 129 5.79 -9.59 -10.07
C THR A 129 6.90 -10.61 -9.82
N LEU A 130 7.38 -11.32 -10.85
CA LEU A 130 8.46 -12.29 -10.69
C LEU A 130 9.76 -11.63 -10.22
N LEU A 131 10.07 -10.45 -10.77
CA LEU A 131 11.24 -9.66 -10.34
C LEU A 131 11.09 -9.21 -8.89
N ARG A 132 9.93 -8.68 -8.49
CA ARG A 132 9.66 -8.25 -7.11
C ARG A 132 9.79 -9.39 -6.11
N ILE A 133 9.25 -10.56 -6.42
CA ILE A 133 9.41 -11.75 -5.58
C ILE A 133 10.88 -12.09 -5.38
N SER A 134 11.65 -12.08 -6.46
CA SER A 134 13.07 -12.47 -6.43
C SER A 134 13.98 -11.42 -5.78
N GLU A 135 13.78 -10.15 -6.12
CA GLU A 135 14.69 -9.04 -5.82
C GLU A 135 14.36 -8.33 -4.51
N ASP A 136 13.08 -8.27 -4.14
CA ASP A 136 12.63 -7.53 -2.97
C ASP A 136 12.22 -8.44 -1.81
N ILE A 137 11.62 -9.61 -2.10
CA ILE A 137 11.19 -10.53 -1.04
C ILE A 137 12.30 -11.53 -0.73
N LEU A 138 12.61 -12.42 -1.68
CA LEU A 138 13.54 -13.52 -1.50
C LEU A 138 14.94 -13.02 -1.18
N MET A 139 15.43 -12.01 -1.90
CA MET A 139 16.73 -11.40 -1.58
C MET A 139 16.83 -10.92 -0.13
N ASN A 140 15.80 -10.26 0.40
CA ASN A 140 15.82 -9.78 1.77
C ASN A 140 15.64 -10.92 2.79
N LEU A 141 14.83 -11.95 2.49
CA LEU A 141 14.81 -13.16 3.32
C LEU A 141 16.17 -13.90 3.30
N TYR A 142 16.85 -13.90 2.16
CA TYR A 142 18.17 -14.50 2.02
C TYR A 142 19.23 -13.73 2.81
N ARG A 143 19.22 -12.38 2.76
CA ARG A 143 20.04 -11.53 3.62
C ARG A 143 19.75 -11.78 5.10
N PHE A 144 18.47 -11.88 5.46
CA PHE A 144 18.05 -12.17 6.83
C PHE A 144 18.68 -13.48 7.35
N VAL A 145 18.57 -14.56 6.57
CA VAL A 145 19.15 -15.87 6.93
C VAL A 145 20.68 -15.83 6.94
N ARG A 146 21.29 -15.21 5.92
CA ARG A 146 22.76 -15.03 5.83
C ARG A 146 23.30 -14.33 7.06
N ASP A 147 22.66 -13.26 7.51
CA ASP A 147 23.16 -12.41 8.58
C ASP A 147 23.03 -13.01 9.97
N ILE A 148 22.10 -13.96 10.15
CA ILE A 148 22.03 -14.81 11.33
C ILE A 148 23.21 -15.80 11.32
N HIS A 149 23.37 -16.55 10.21
CA HIS A 149 24.38 -17.61 10.14
C HIS A 149 25.82 -17.09 10.08
N GLN A 150 26.06 -15.90 9.53
CA GLN A 150 27.40 -15.31 9.51
C GLN A 150 27.98 -15.13 10.91
N GLN A 151 27.13 -14.94 11.94
CA GLN A 151 27.59 -14.77 13.33
C GLN A 151 28.28 -16.03 13.88
N TYR A 152 28.05 -17.19 13.28
CA TYR A 152 28.66 -18.47 13.65
C TYR A 152 29.95 -18.76 12.87
N THR A 153 30.40 -17.83 12.03
CA THR A 153 31.59 -18.02 11.20
C THR A 153 32.51 -16.80 11.25
N GLU A 154 33.81 -17.00 11.08
CA GLU A 154 34.76 -15.90 10.90
C GLU A 154 34.66 -15.24 9.52
N LYS A 155 33.91 -15.84 8.60
CA LYS A 155 33.75 -15.35 7.23
C LYS A 155 32.77 -14.19 7.22
N ASN A 156 33.21 -13.06 6.66
CA ASN A 156 32.33 -11.93 6.43
C ASN A 156 31.61 -12.05 5.07
N TYR A 157 30.29 -12.25 5.10
CA TYR A 157 29.45 -12.32 3.90
C TYR A 157 28.72 -11.01 3.59
N SER A 158 28.94 -9.94 4.36
CA SER A 158 28.21 -8.66 4.25
C SER A 158 28.37 -7.95 2.90
N ASN A 159 29.43 -8.25 2.14
CA ASN A 159 29.70 -7.62 0.85
C ASN A 159 29.09 -8.40 -0.33
N LEU A 160 28.44 -9.54 -0.06
CA LEU A 160 27.84 -10.40 -1.07
C LEU A 160 26.38 -9.99 -1.27
N GLU A 161 26.16 -9.04 -2.16
CA GLU A 161 24.87 -8.34 -2.31
C GLU A 161 24.08 -8.74 -3.56
N THR A 162 24.63 -9.58 -4.43
CA THR A 162 23.89 -10.09 -5.61
C THR A 162 23.20 -11.42 -5.30
N LEU A 163 22.07 -11.68 -5.98
CA LEU A 163 21.22 -12.84 -5.71
C LEU A 163 22.01 -14.16 -5.87
N GLY A 164 22.82 -14.24 -6.94
CA GLY A 164 23.67 -15.40 -7.19
C GLY A 164 24.71 -15.64 -6.08
N GLN A 165 25.36 -14.57 -5.59
CA GLN A 165 26.35 -14.69 -4.52
C GLN A 165 25.71 -15.17 -3.21
N ILE A 166 24.56 -14.59 -2.82
CA ILE A 166 23.88 -14.98 -1.58
C ILE A 166 23.35 -16.42 -1.68
N ILE A 167 22.79 -16.82 -2.83
CA ILE A 167 22.36 -18.20 -3.06
C ILE A 167 23.53 -19.18 -2.89
N SER A 168 24.71 -18.87 -3.42
CA SER A 168 25.90 -19.71 -3.22
C SER A 168 26.30 -19.83 -1.75
N VAL A 169 26.23 -18.74 -0.99
CA VAL A 169 26.50 -18.76 0.46
C VAL A 169 25.48 -19.64 1.20
N LEU A 170 24.19 -19.42 0.97
CA LEU A 170 23.13 -20.18 1.62
C LEU A 170 23.20 -21.67 1.29
N LYS A 171 23.50 -22.04 0.04
CA LYS A 171 23.77 -23.44 -0.35
C LYS A 171 24.94 -24.03 0.42
N SER A 172 26.01 -23.27 0.65
CA SER A 172 27.16 -23.73 1.47
C SER A 172 26.82 -23.95 2.95
N ILE A 173 25.81 -23.25 3.46
CA ILE A 173 25.23 -23.43 4.82
C ILE A 173 24.21 -24.60 4.84
N GLY A 174 23.91 -25.16 3.67
CA GLY A 174 23.01 -26.29 3.49
C GLY A 174 21.54 -25.92 3.31
N TYR A 175 21.25 -24.72 2.80
CA TYR A 175 19.91 -24.34 2.31
C TYR A 175 19.78 -24.69 0.83
N THR A 176 19.06 -25.76 0.53
CA THR A 176 18.90 -26.31 -0.83
C THR A 176 17.50 -26.09 -1.36
N GLU A 177 16.48 -26.32 -0.53
CA GLU A 177 15.08 -26.10 -0.91
C GLU A 177 14.78 -24.61 -0.97
N PHE A 178 15.23 -23.85 0.02
CA PHE A 178 14.97 -22.41 0.11
C PHE A 178 15.62 -21.59 -1.02
N THR A 179 16.70 -22.11 -1.61
CA THR A 179 17.44 -21.46 -2.71
C THR A 179 17.08 -22.01 -4.09
N ASN A 180 16.03 -22.84 -4.20
CA ASN A 180 15.60 -23.46 -5.44
C ASN A 180 14.75 -22.50 -6.30
N VAL A 181 15.38 -21.45 -6.81
CA VAL A 181 14.75 -20.40 -7.62
C VAL A 181 15.37 -20.31 -9.01
N ASP A 182 14.58 -19.91 -10.00
CA ASP A 182 15.03 -19.78 -11.39
C ASP A 182 15.82 -18.48 -11.61
N THR A 183 17.11 -18.52 -11.26
CA THR A 183 17.99 -17.36 -11.39
C THR A 183 18.24 -16.97 -12.84
N ASP A 184 18.17 -17.91 -13.78
CA ASP A 184 18.47 -17.66 -15.19
C ASP A 184 17.35 -16.86 -15.84
N LEU A 185 16.09 -17.27 -15.63
CA LEU A 185 14.92 -16.50 -16.05
C LEU A 185 14.93 -15.10 -15.42
N ARG A 186 15.11 -15.00 -14.09
CA ARG A 186 15.15 -13.71 -13.38
C ARG A 186 16.24 -12.79 -13.94
N ASN A 187 17.44 -13.30 -14.18
CA ASN A 187 18.56 -12.50 -14.69
C ASN A 187 18.28 -12.01 -16.11
N ALA A 188 17.66 -12.83 -16.95
CA ALA A 188 17.30 -12.41 -18.29
C ALA A 188 16.22 -11.30 -18.29
N LEU A 189 15.23 -11.39 -17.39
CA LEU A 189 14.21 -10.36 -17.21
C LEU A 189 14.80 -9.03 -16.70
N SER A 190 15.56 -9.08 -15.62
CA SER A 190 16.13 -7.87 -14.96
C SER A 190 17.10 -7.09 -15.85
N HIS A 191 17.81 -7.76 -16.76
CA HIS A 191 18.74 -7.12 -17.71
C HIS A 191 18.10 -6.76 -19.06
N GLY A 192 16.78 -6.80 -19.18
CA GLY A 192 16.07 -6.42 -20.41
C GLY A 192 16.35 -7.35 -21.60
N LYS A 193 16.73 -8.61 -21.33
CA LYS A 193 17.04 -9.62 -22.36
C LYS A 193 15.85 -10.52 -22.69
N ALA A 194 14.65 -10.06 -22.36
CA ALA A 194 13.41 -10.78 -22.58
C ALA A 194 12.50 -10.01 -23.55
N PHE A 195 11.88 -10.75 -24.46
CA PHE A 195 11.00 -10.23 -25.50
C PHE A 195 9.64 -10.91 -25.37
N ASN A 196 8.61 -10.08 -25.22
CA ASN A 196 7.23 -10.51 -25.04
C ASN A 196 6.53 -10.62 -26.40
N HIS A 197 5.98 -11.80 -26.69
CA HIS A 197 5.27 -12.13 -27.94
C HIS A 197 3.76 -12.32 -27.71
N GLY A 198 3.23 -11.81 -26.61
CA GLY A 198 1.84 -12.03 -26.18
C GLY A 198 1.69 -13.37 -25.47
N ASN A 199 1.75 -14.49 -26.20
CA ASN A 199 1.51 -15.83 -25.63
C ASN A 199 2.78 -16.53 -25.11
N SER A 200 3.95 -15.91 -25.31
CA SER A 200 5.22 -16.39 -24.80
C SER A 200 6.20 -15.25 -24.55
N VAL A 201 7.24 -15.54 -23.77
CA VAL A 201 8.38 -14.66 -23.53
C VAL A 201 9.64 -15.42 -23.95
N SER A 202 10.35 -14.90 -24.94
CA SER A 202 11.68 -15.42 -25.31
C SER A 202 12.75 -14.66 -24.56
N TYR A 203 13.76 -15.35 -24.05
CA TYR A 203 14.82 -14.73 -23.26
C TYR A 203 16.18 -15.40 -23.51
N LYS A 204 17.26 -14.70 -23.14
CA LYS A 204 18.62 -15.25 -23.23
C LYS A 204 19.31 -15.20 -21.87
N TYR A 205 19.92 -16.31 -21.47
CA TYR A 205 20.75 -16.39 -20.27
C TYR A 205 22.17 -16.86 -20.61
N LYS A 206 23.13 -16.57 -19.71
CA LYS A 206 24.52 -16.95 -19.87
C LYS A 206 24.87 -18.07 -18.91
N LYS A 207 25.41 -19.16 -19.44
CA LYS A 207 25.98 -20.26 -18.64
C LYS A 207 27.37 -20.57 -19.18
N ASN A 208 28.38 -20.58 -18.30
CA ASN A 208 29.79 -20.81 -18.68
C ASN A 208 30.30 -19.93 -19.83
N GLY A 209 29.87 -18.67 -19.88
CA GLY A 209 30.26 -17.71 -20.92
C GLY A 209 29.51 -17.85 -22.27
N GLN A 210 28.69 -18.89 -22.45
CA GLN A 210 27.85 -19.08 -23.64
C GLN A 210 26.43 -18.55 -23.40
N GLU A 211 25.83 -17.94 -24.43
CA GLU A 211 24.43 -17.49 -24.41
C GLU A 211 23.50 -18.58 -24.93
N TYR A 212 22.45 -18.87 -24.17
CA TYR A 212 21.42 -19.85 -24.53
C TYR A 212 20.08 -19.13 -24.71
N PRO A 213 19.43 -19.26 -25.89
CA PRO A 213 18.09 -18.77 -26.10
C PRO A 213 17.07 -19.76 -25.52
N GLU A 214 16.04 -19.22 -24.87
CA GLU A 214 14.94 -20.01 -24.32
C GLU A 214 13.62 -19.26 -24.53
N SER A 215 12.50 -19.98 -24.40
CA SER A 215 11.16 -19.40 -24.47
C SER A 215 10.26 -20.07 -23.44
N ILE A 216 9.51 -19.26 -22.71
CA ILE A 216 8.50 -19.70 -21.75
C ILE A 216 7.13 -19.27 -22.24
N ASN A 217 6.14 -20.17 -22.24
CA ASN A 217 4.76 -19.76 -22.52
C ASN A 217 4.15 -19.07 -21.30
N ILE A 218 3.06 -18.32 -21.48
CA ILE A 218 2.42 -17.57 -20.38
C ILE A 218 1.95 -18.45 -19.22
N TRP A 219 1.49 -19.68 -19.48
CA TRP A 219 1.00 -20.59 -18.44
C TRP A 219 2.12 -21.08 -17.54
N ASP A 220 3.26 -21.43 -18.14
CA ASP A 220 4.47 -21.79 -17.42
C ASP A 220 5.07 -20.57 -16.70
N PHE A 221 4.93 -19.36 -17.26
CA PHE A 221 5.33 -18.12 -16.58
C PHE A 221 4.48 -17.91 -15.32
N ASP A 222 3.15 -17.99 -15.43
CA ASP A 222 2.24 -17.86 -14.28
C ASP A 222 2.56 -18.93 -13.23
N ARG A 223 2.89 -20.16 -13.64
CA ARG A 223 3.40 -21.20 -12.74
C ARG A 223 4.71 -20.81 -12.05
N LYS A 224 5.67 -20.20 -12.77
CA LYS A 224 6.94 -19.73 -12.18
C LYS A 224 6.74 -18.61 -11.15
N ILE A 225 5.76 -17.75 -11.35
CA ILE A 225 5.36 -16.74 -10.35
C ILE A 225 4.84 -17.45 -9.09
N ASN A 226 3.92 -18.40 -9.24
CA ASN A 226 3.36 -19.14 -8.11
C ASN A 226 4.44 -19.95 -7.36
N GLU A 227 5.30 -20.68 -8.09
CA GLU A 227 6.43 -21.42 -7.50
C GLU A 227 7.35 -20.49 -6.69
N SER A 228 7.67 -19.31 -7.21
CA SER A 228 8.53 -18.34 -6.52
C SER A 228 7.83 -17.73 -5.31
N LEU A 229 6.53 -17.46 -5.42
CA LEU A 229 5.72 -16.93 -4.33
C LEU A 229 5.56 -17.97 -3.21
N ASP A 230 5.39 -19.25 -3.55
CA ASP A 230 5.30 -20.35 -2.59
C ASP A 230 6.60 -20.51 -1.78
N ILE A 231 7.76 -20.29 -2.39
CA ILE A 231 9.06 -20.26 -1.69
C ILE A 231 9.14 -19.04 -0.77
N ALA A 232 8.68 -17.87 -1.22
CA ALA A 232 8.68 -16.64 -0.43
C ALA A 232 7.74 -16.74 0.79
N SER A 233 6.50 -17.20 0.59
CA SER A 233 5.52 -17.51 1.63
C SER A 233 6.10 -18.51 2.64
N ALA A 234 6.72 -19.58 2.14
CA ALA A 234 7.37 -20.58 2.99
C ALA A 234 8.53 -20.02 3.80
N GLY A 235 9.28 -19.07 3.21
CA GLY A 235 10.32 -18.31 3.89
C GLY A 235 9.80 -17.60 5.13
N ILE A 236 8.73 -16.83 4.97
CA ILE A 236 8.06 -16.11 6.06
C ILE A 236 7.50 -17.10 7.09
N ILE A 237 6.78 -18.13 6.66
CA ILE A 237 6.18 -19.14 7.55
C ILE A 237 7.25 -19.88 8.34
N GLY A 238 8.39 -20.24 7.74
CA GLY A 238 9.51 -20.89 8.42
C GLY A 238 10.04 -20.06 9.59
N VAL A 239 10.15 -18.75 9.39
CA VAL A 239 10.53 -17.79 10.46
C VAL A 239 9.44 -17.70 11.53
N LEU A 240 8.16 -17.59 11.14
CA LEU A 240 7.05 -17.51 12.09
C LEU A 240 6.89 -18.78 12.93
N ARG A 241 7.08 -19.96 12.34
CA ARG A 241 7.10 -21.24 13.07
C ARG A 241 8.18 -21.26 14.13
N PHE A 242 9.39 -20.85 13.76
CA PHE A 242 10.51 -20.78 14.69
C PHE A 242 10.19 -19.82 15.84
N LEU A 243 9.74 -18.59 15.53
CA LEU A 243 9.43 -17.59 16.56
C LEU A 243 8.25 -17.99 17.46
N SER A 244 7.26 -18.70 16.92
CA SER A 244 6.13 -19.18 17.70
C SER A 244 6.55 -20.14 18.82
N SER A 245 7.68 -20.83 18.65
CA SER A 245 8.22 -21.78 19.62
C SER A 245 9.35 -21.24 20.49
N HIS A 246 9.71 -19.96 20.33
CA HIS A 246 10.78 -19.30 21.09
C HIS A 246 10.29 -17.92 21.58
N VAL A 247 9.25 -17.92 22.41
CA VAL A 247 8.63 -16.69 22.93
C VAL A 247 9.62 -15.86 23.75
N ASP A 248 10.54 -16.51 24.46
CA ASP A 248 11.60 -15.85 25.22
C ASP A 248 12.52 -15.00 24.31
N LEU A 249 12.73 -15.43 23.06
CA LEU A 249 13.48 -14.67 22.08
C LEU A 249 12.73 -13.39 21.66
N LEU A 250 11.41 -13.47 21.48
CA LEU A 250 10.58 -12.31 21.16
C LEU A 250 10.60 -11.28 22.29
N GLU A 251 10.50 -11.73 23.54
CA GLU A 251 10.59 -10.88 24.73
C GLU A 251 11.96 -10.18 24.83
N LYS A 252 13.04 -10.94 24.60
CA LYS A 252 14.41 -10.39 24.56
C LYS A 252 14.53 -9.31 23.49
N LEU A 253 14.04 -9.57 22.27
CA LEU A 253 14.08 -8.63 21.15
C LEU A 253 13.26 -7.35 21.41
N LEU A 254 12.07 -7.48 22.03
CA LEU A 254 11.24 -6.34 22.42
C LEU A 254 11.87 -5.48 23.53
N SER A 255 12.73 -6.09 24.35
CA SER A 255 13.42 -5.44 25.46
C SER A 255 14.72 -4.73 25.04
N ILE A 256 15.14 -4.86 23.77
CA ILE A 256 16.32 -4.17 23.25
C ILE A 256 16.05 -2.66 23.17
N ALA A 257 17.05 -1.85 23.53
CA ALA A 257 16.96 -0.39 23.50
C ALA A 257 16.83 0.21 22.08
N ASP A 258 17.11 -0.59 21.06
CA ASP A 258 17.00 -0.19 19.66
C ASP A 258 15.53 0.01 19.27
N LEU A 259 15.16 1.28 19.10
CA LEU A 259 13.79 1.68 18.78
C LEU A 259 13.35 1.19 17.40
N GLU A 260 14.26 1.00 16.45
CA GLU A 260 13.91 0.52 15.11
C GLU A 260 13.50 -0.95 15.15
N VAL A 261 14.28 -1.77 15.86
CA VAL A 261 13.97 -3.18 16.13
C VAL A 261 12.62 -3.29 16.86
N LYS A 262 12.43 -2.48 17.89
CA LYS A 262 11.17 -2.44 18.64
C LYS A 262 9.99 -2.07 17.74
N ASP A 263 10.11 -1.02 16.93
CA ASP A 263 9.05 -0.59 16.01
C ASP A 263 8.67 -1.70 15.02
N MET A 264 9.65 -2.44 14.49
CA MET A 264 9.37 -3.57 13.59
C MET A 264 8.56 -4.67 14.27
N LEU A 265 8.89 -5.01 15.52
CA LEU A 265 8.16 -6.03 16.28
C LEU A 265 6.75 -5.55 16.67
N ILE A 266 6.59 -4.28 17.06
CA ILE A 266 5.26 -3.71 17.30
C ILE A 266 4.44 -3.72 16.01
N LYS A 267 4.99 -3.30 14.87
CA LYS A 267 4.26 -3.35 13.59
C LYS A 267 3.86 -4.78 13.21
N LEU A 268 4.70 -5.79 13.52
CA LEU A 268 4.35 -7.20 13.33
C LEU A 268 3.17 -7.63 14.23
N GLN A 269 3.10 -7.15 15.47
CA GLN A 269 1.98 -7.42 16.38
C GLN A 269 0.63 -6.97 15.83
N PHE A 270 0.61 -5.80 15.19
CA PHE A 270 -0.62 -5.23 14.65
C PHE A 270 -1.02 -5.79 13.29
N ARG A 271 -0.22 -6.66 12.69
CA ARG A 271 -0.44 -7.11 11.32
C ARG A 271 -1.59 -8.12 11.23
N SER A 272 -2.59 -7.81 10.41
CA SER A 272 -3.64 -8.73 9.96
C SER A 272 -4.08 -8.39 8.52
N SER A 273 -5.08 -9.13 8.00
CA SER A 273 -5.73 -8.84 6.71
C SER A 273 -6.42 -7.47 6.67
N ASP A 274 -6.88 -7.01 7.84
CA ASP A 274 -7.80 -5.89 8.01
C ASP A 274 -7.18 -4.73 8.79
N PHE A 275 -5.96 -4.89 9.33
CA PHE A 275 -5.27 -3.87 10.09
C PHE A 275 -3.76 -3.98 9.91
N ARG A 276 -3.11 -2.83 9.69
CA ARG A 276 -1.64 -2.72 9.70
C ARG A 276 -1.20 -1.37 10.23
N ILE A 277 -0.07 -1.32 10.94
CA ILE A 277 0.69 -0.08 11.16
C ILE A 277 1.79 0.01 10.10
N MET A 278 1.69 1.04 9.26
CA MET A 278 2.65 1.31 8.19
C MET A 278 3.88 2.04 8.72
N ASP A 279 3.67 2.96 9.67
CA ASP A 279 4.75 3.78 10.21
C ASP A 279 4.48 4.19 11.66
N ILE A 280 5.57 4.38 12.41
CA ILE A 280 5.57 4.89 13.78
C ILE A 280 6.53 6.09 13.83
N GLN A 281 6.01 7.28 14.11
CA GLN A 281 6.79 8.52 14.10
C GLN A 281 6.79 9.19 15.47
N ARG A 282 7.92 9.80 15.82
CA ARG A 282 8.12 10.49 17.10
C ARG A 282 8.25 11.97 16.83
N ILE A 283 7.36 12.78 17.39
CA ILE A 283 7.33 14.23 17.15
C ILE A 283 7.73 14.98 18.42
N GLY A 284 8.67 15.92 18.26
CA GLY A 284 8.96 16.95 19.26
C GLY A 284 9.58 16.46 20.57
N GLY A 285 10.34 15.36 20.56
CA GLY A 285 11.06 14.86 21.74
C GLY A 285 10.11 14.37 22.84
N ASN A 286 9.40 13.28 22.56
CA ASN A 286 8.38 12.65 23.41
C ASN A 286 7.02 13.37 23.56
N LYS A 287 6.77 14.47 22.82
CA LYS A 287 5.45 15.13 22.87
C LYS A 287 4.33 14.30 22.26
N GLN A 288 4.60 13.62 21.15
CA GLN A 288 3.59 12.84 20.44
C GLN A 288 4.22 11.64 19.75
N LEU A 289 3.57 10.48 19.91
CA LEU A 289 3.84 9.28 19.12
C LEU A 289 2.72 9.13 18.08
N ASN A 290 3.09 9.06 16.81
CA ASN A 290 2.17 8.87 15.71
C ASN A 290 2.22 7.42 15.23
N ALA A 291 1.06 6.86 14.91
CA ALA A 291 0.94 5.65 14.10
C ALA A 291 0.11 5.96 12.85
N LEU A 292 0.63 5.54 11.69
CA LEU A 292 -0.10 5.56 10.43
C LEU A 292 -0.60 4.15 10.14
N CYS A 293 -1.92 3.99 10.09
CA CYS A 293 -2.58 2.70 9.93
C CYS A 293 -3.27 2.56 8.58
N ILE A 294 -3.38 1.33 8.09
CA ILE A 294 -4.32 0.95 7.03
C ILE A 294 -5.31 -0.02 7.64
N LEU A 295 -6.60 0.22 7.47
CA LEU A 295 -7.66 -0.65 8.00
C LEU A 295 -8.71 -1.01 6.96
N LYS A 296 -9.39 -2.13 7.18
CA LYS A 296 -10.58 -2.59 6.43
C LYS A 296 -11.74 -2.88 7.37
N ALA A 297 -11.98 -1.99 8.34
CA ALA A 297 -13.09 -2.13 9.26
C ALA A 297 -14.44 -2.17 8.51
N LYS A 298 -15.36 -3.02 8.99
CA LYS A 298 -16.67 -3.17 8.35
C LYS A 298 -17.56 -1.96 8.59
N ASP A 299 -17.46 -1.37 9.78
CA ASP A 299 -18.29 -0.29 10.29
C ASP A 299 -17.49 0.69 11.18
N ASN A 300 -18.07 1.87 11.43
CA ASN A 300 -17.44 2.94 12.21
C ASN A 300 -17.14 2.58 13.66
N THR A 301 -17.91 1.66 14.26
CA THR A 301 -17.68 1.22 15.64
C THR A 301 -16.42 0.38 15.72
N SER A 302 -16.30 -0.63 14.85
CA SER A 302 -15.11 -1.48 14.72
C SER A 302 -13.86 -0.67 14.40
N LEU A 303 -13.98 0.35 13.53
CA LEU A 303 -12.92 1.31 13.23
C LEU A 303 -12.44 2.05 14.49
N LEU A 304 -13.36 2.71 15.21
CA LEU A 304 -13.03 3.46 16.42
C LEU A 304 -12.41 2.58 17.51
N ILE A 305 -12.95 1.37 17.72
CA ILE A 305 -12.41 0.40 18.68
C ILE A 305 -10.98 0.00 18.31
N SER A 306 -10.72 -0.26 17.02
CA SER A 306 -9.37 -0.61 16.54
C SER A 306 -8.38 0.51 16.84
N LEU A 307 -8.72 1.76 16.50
CA LEU A 307 -7.86 2.93 16.74
C LEU A 307 -7.62 3.17 18.24
N TYR A 308 -8.65 2.98 19.06
CA TYR A 308 -8.58 3.08 20.51
C TYR A 308 -7.58 2.06 21.11
N TYR A 309 -7.71 0.78 20.76
CA TYR A 309 -6.79 -0.24 21.25
C TYR A 309 -5.37 -0.07 20.72
N THR A 310 -5.21 0.43 19.49
CA THR A 310 -3.89 0.80 18.96
C THR A 310 -3.21 1.85 19.85
N ALA A 311 -3.92 2.92 20.22
CA ALA A 311 -3.36 3.94 21.11
C ALA A 311 -2.96 3.36 22.48
N ILE A 312 -3.79 2.49 23.07
CA ILE A 312 -3.48 1.81 24.34
C ILE A 312 -2.22 0.96 24.22
N ILE A 313 -2.14 0.09 23.21
CA ILE A 313 -1.00 -0.81 23.04
C ILE A 313 0.29 -0.02 22.73
N LEU A 314 0.19 1.10 21.99
CA LEU A 314 1.32 2.02 21.82
C LEU A 314 1.77 2.64 23.14
N TYR A 315 0.84 3.06 24.00
CA TYR A 315 1.18 3.54 25.34
C TYR A 315 1.87 2.47 26.19
N LEU A 316 1.38 1.23 26.18
CA LEU A 316 1.98 0.12 26.92
C LEU A 316 3.43 -0.15 26.49
N ASN A 317 3.76 0.10 25.22
CA ASN A 317 5.10 -0.09 24.68
C ASN A 317 5.98 1.16 24.76
N TYR A 318 5.40 2.36 24.74
CA TYR A 318 6.10 3.65 24.73
C TYR A 318 5.46 4.62 25.73
N PRO A 319 5.57 4.39 27.05
CA PRO A 319 4.82 5.12 28.08
C PRO A 319 5.26 6.57 28.29
N ASP A 320 6.41 6.96 27.73
CA ASP A 320 7.06 8.25 27.99
C ASP A 320 6.52 9.40 27.13
N PHE A 321 5.53 9.14 26.28
CA PHE A 321 4.95 10.15 25.40
C PHE A 321 3.75 10.88 26.03
N ASP A 322 3.64 12.19 25.78
CA ASP A 322 2.53 12.99 26.31
C ASP A 322 1.20 12.72 25.60
N SER A 323 1.26 12.29 24.32
CA SER A 323 0.09 12.00 23.49
C SER A 323 0.35 10.95 22.41
N TYR A 324 -0.73 10.32 21.96
CA TYR A 324 -0.73 9.22 20.99
C TYR A 324 -1.72 9.56 19.89
N PHE A 325 -1.22 9.69 18.67
CA PHE A 325 -1.97 10.05 17.47
C PHE A 325 -2.03 8.84 16.55
N VAL A 326 -3.22 8.31 16.29
CA VAL A 326 -3.42 7.17 15.41
C VAL A 326 -4.23 7.64 14.22
N SER A 327 -3.61 7.67 13.05
CA SER A 327 -4.24 8.02 11.77
C SER A 327 -4.53 6.78 10.95
N TYR A 328 -5.51 6.87 10.05
CA TYR A 328 -5.86 5.75 9.18
C TYR A 328 -6.14 6.15 7.74
N ASP A 329 -5.88 5.22 6.83
CA ASP A 329 -6.51 5.14 5.51
C ASP A 329 -7.48 3.95 5.45
N HIS A 330 -8.53 4.10 4.65
CA HIS A 330 -9.59 3.12 4.47
C HIS A 330 -10.05 3.11 3.01
N ILE A 331 -10.42 1.92 2.50
CA ILE A 331 -10.87 1.77 1.11
C ILE A 331 -12.24 2.41 0.84
N ARG A 332 -13.11 2.46 1.87
CA ARG A 332 -14.50 2.96 1.79
C ARG A 332 -14.79 4.21 2.64
N SER A 333 -13.76 4.92 3.09
CA SER A 333 -13.91 6.15 3.89
C SER A 333 -12.77 7.10 3.57
N LEU A 334 -12.99 8.40 3.73
CA LEU A 334 -11.88 9.36 3.83
C LEU A 334 -10.98 9.01 5.02
N GLY A 335 -9.69 9.32 4.88
CA GLY A 335 -8.72 9.13 5.95
C GLY A 335 -9.00 10.05 7.14
N GLY A 336 -8.71 9.57 8.33
CA GLY A 336 -9.00 10.27 9.59
C GLY A 336 -8.01 9.94 10.68
N TYR A 337 -8.31 10.35 11.92
CA TYR A 337 -7.44 10.13 13.07
C TYR A 337 -8.18 10.15 14.41
N VAL A 338 -7.52 9.59 15.42
CA VAL A 338 -7.78 9.84 16.84
C VAL A 338 -6.51 10.33 17.53
N ARG A 339 -6.64 11.23 18.49
CA ARG A 339 -5.54 11.63 19.38
C ARG A 339 -5.99 11.57 20.84
N PHE A 340 -5.19 10.89 21.64
CA PHE A 340 -5.39 10.80 23.09
C PHE A 340 -4.15 11.29 23.84
N LYS A 341 -4.37 12.03 24.92
CA LYS A 341 -3.34 12.40 25.89
C LYS A 341 -3.04 11.21 26.78
N LYS A 342 -1.81 11.16 27.31
CA LYS A 342 -1.37 10.12 28.25
C LYS A 342 -2.36 9.90 29.41
N ASN A 343 -2.84 10.96 30.04
CA ASN A 343 -3.79 10.86 31.15
C ASN A 343 -5.15 10.29 30.75
N GLU A 344 -5.57 10.47 29.49
CA GLU A 344 -6.80 9.87 28.97
C GLU A 344 -6.60 8.36 28.79
N ILE A 345 -5.45 7.93 28.25
CA ILE A 345 -5.11 6.52 28.13
C ILE A 345 -4.98 5.83 29.50
N ILE A 346 -4.39 6.49 30.50
CA ILE A 346 -4.34 5.95 31.86
C ILE A 346 -5.74 5.69 32.40
N LYS A 347 -6.67 6.65 32.20
CA LYS A 347 -8.06 6.46 32.60
C LYS A 347 -8.74 5.32 31.82
N PHE A 348 -8.48 5.21 30.52
CA PHE A 348 -8.98 4.11 29.70
C PHE A 348 -8.51 2.74 30.24
N LEU A 349 -7.25 2.64 30.66
CA LEU A 349 -6.72 1.43 31.29
C LEU A 349 -7.41 1.11 32.63
N GLU A 350 -7.73 2.11 33.45
CA GLU A 350 -8.48 1.95 34.71
C GLU A 350 -9.92 1.46 34.46
N ASP A 351 -10.58 2.04 33.46
CA ASP A 351 -11.93 1.66 33.04
C ASP A 351 -11.95 0.22 32.49
N GLU A 352 -11.01 -0.13 31.61
CA GLU A 352 -10.82 -1.50 31.12
C GLU A 352 -10.59 -2.46 32.29
N PHE A 353 -9.67 -2.14 33.21
CA PHE A 353 -9.39 -2.98 34.38
C PHE A 353 -10.65 -3.22 35.24
N SER A 354 -11.53 -2.22 35.29
CA SER A 354 -12.81 -2.26 36.00
C SER A 354 -13.97 -2.82 35.17
N GLU A 355 -13.70 -3.35 33.96
CA GLU A 355 -14.69 -3.88 33.01
C GLU A 355 -15.77 -2.87 32.61
N LYS A 356 -15.43 -1.58 32.60
CA LYS A 356 -16.28 -0.51 32.12
C LYS A 356 -16.06 -0.29 30.63
N VAL A 357 -17.15 0.00 29.91
CA VAL A 357 -17.07 0.36 28.50
C VAL A 357 -16.44 1.76 28.37
N PRO A 358 -15.35 1.92 27.61
CA PRO A 358 -14.73 3.21 27.39
C PRO A 358 -15.71 4.16 26.70
N GLN A 359 -15.99 5.31 27.34
CA GLN A 359 -16.87 6.32 26.74
C GLN A 359 -16.06 7.35 25.96
N LEU A 360 -15.90 7.11 24.66
CA LEU A 360 -15.40 8.13 23.73
C LEU A 360 -16.46 9.26 23.61
N SER A 361 -16.08 10.48 23.97
CA SER A 361 -16.92 11.68 23.88
C SER A 361 -16.32 12.74 22.95
N GLN A 362 -17.11 13.78 22.63
CA GLN A 362 -16.67 14.96 21.84
C GLN A 362 -15.49 15.74 22.44
N LYS A 363 -15.12 15.47 23.70
CA LYS A 363 -13.94 16.10 24.32
C LYS A 363 -12.62 15.54 23.81
N HIS A 364 -12.63 14.34 23.22
CA HIS A 364 -11.46 13.75 22.60
C HIS A 364 -11.28 14.27 21.18
N GLU A 365 -10.04 14.29 20.72
CA GLU A 365 -9.71 14.73 19.36
C GLU A 365 -9.88 13.56 18.40
N ILE A 366 -11.11 13.40 17.90
CA ILE A 366 -11.54 12.33 17.01
C ILE A 366 -12.05 12.96 15.72
N ASN A 367 -11.40 12.65 14.60
CA ASN A 367 -11.86 13.00 13.26
C ASN A 367 -11.95 11.74 12.40
N VAL A 368 -13.13 11.14 12.38
CA VAL A 368 -13.40 9.87 11.68
C VAL A 368 -14.59 10.08 10.76
N TYR A 369 -14.44 9.69 9.51
CA TYR A 369 -15.49 9.77 8.50
C TYR A 369 -16.34 8.50 8.46
N GLU A 370 -17.56 8.61 7.94
CA GLU A 370 -18.46 7.48 7.77
C GLU A 370 -17.88 6.47 6.76
N ILE A 371 -17.95 5.18 7.11
CA ILE A 371 -17.62 4.10 6.20
C ILE A 371 -18.81 3.89 5.28
N LYS A 372 -18.61 4.12 3.99
CA LYS A 372 -19.63 3.91 2.96
C LYS A 372 -19.89 2.40 2.77
N GLU A 373 -21.13 2.05 2.44
CA GLU A 373 -21.50 0.73 1.94
C GLU A 373 -20.66 0.33 0.70
N GLU A 374 -20.57 -0.97 0.44
CA GLU A 374 -19.83 -1.48 -0.71
C GLU A 374 -20.37 -0.89 -2.03
N VAL A 375 -19.46 -0.37 -2.86
CA VAL A 375 -19.81 0.13 -4.19
C VAL A 375 -19.96 -1.01 -5.18
N LYS A 376 -20.65 -0.75 -6.29
CA LYS A 376 -20.88 -1.75 -7.34
C LYS A 376 -19.57 -2.38 -7.87
N SER A 377 -18.51 -1.59 -7.99
CA SER A 377 -17.20 -2.07 -8.44
C SER A 377 -16.08 -1.12 -8.01
N GLU A 378 -15.28 -1.52 -7.01
CA GLU A 378 -14.07 -0.77 -6.64
C GLU A 378 -13.05 -0.74 -7.79
N ARG A 379 -12.97 -1.83 -8.56
CA ARG A 379 -12.07 -1.93 -9.73
C ARG A 379 -12.41 -0.93 -10.81
N GLU A 380 -13.71 -0.68 -11.03
CA GLU A 380 -14.14 0.33 -11.99
C GLU A 380 -13.58 1.69 -11.58
N HIS A 381 -13.75 2.11 -10.32
CA HIS A 381 -13.20 3.37 -9.84
C HIS A 381 -11.66 3.44 -9.95
N LYS A 382 -10.93 2.38 -9.59
CA LYS A 382 -9.46 2.35 -9.62
C LYS A 382 -8.86 2.45 -11.02
N TYR A 383 -9.50 1.82 -12.01
CA TYR A 383 -8.94 1.66 -13.36
C TYR A 383 -9.69 2.43 -14.44
N PHE A 384 -10.72 3.19 -14.07
CA PHE A 384 -11.47 3.99 -15.02
C PHE A 384 -10.57 4.97 -15.75
N GLN A 385 -10.68 4.98 -17.08
CA GLN A 385 -10.04 5.96 -17.94
C GLN A 385 -11.14 6.71 -18.69
N PHE A 386 -11.12 8.04 -18.59
CA PHE A 386 -12.00 8.86 -19.39
C PHE A 386 -11.73 8.63 -20.89
N PRO A 387 -12.77 8.68 -21.74
CA PRO A 387 -12.60 8.54 -23.16
C PRO A 387 -11.72 9.68 -23.71
N ARG A 388 -11.05 9.43 -24.83
CA ARG A 388 -10.38 10.50 -25.58
C ARG A 388 -11.45 11.43 -26.14
N ILE A 389 -11.41 12.70 -25.74
CA ILE A 389 -12.32 13.74 -26.23
C ILE A 389 -11.54 14.75 -27.05
N GLU A 390 -11.92 14.92 -28.31
CA GLU A 390 -11.28 15.86 -29.23
C GLU A 390 -12.29 16.44 -30.23
N GLY A 391 -11.92 17.56 -30.83
CA GLY A 391 -12.66 18.21 -31.91
C GLY A 391 -11.69 18.72 -32.99
N GLU A 392 -12.20 19.51 -33.92
CA GLU A 392 -11.36 20.10 -34.95
C GLU A 392 -10.44 21.18 -34.33
N GLY A 393 -9.12 20.98 -34.40
CA GLY A 393 -8.16 21.94 -33.86
C GLY A 393 -7.95 21.90 -32.34
N TRP A 394 -8.58 20.97 -31.60
CA TRP A 394 -8.41 20.88 -30.15
C TRP A 394 -8.58 19.46 -29.60
N TYR A 395 -8.05 19.20 -28.40
CA TYR A 395 -8.30 17.97 -27.64
C TYR A 395 -8.23 18.20 -26.13
N LEU A 396 -8.95 17.38 -25.34
CA LEU A 396 -8.89 17.40 -23.87
C LEU A 396 -7.86 16.40 -23.34
N LYS A 397 -7.19 16.77 -22.26
CA LYS A 397 -6.30 15.93 -21.45
C LYS A 397 -6.63 16.10 -19.97
N TYR A 398 -6.14 15.17 -19.15
CA TYR A 398 -6.23 15.22 -17.69
C TYR A 398 -7.66 15.49 -17.21
N ILE A 399 -8.62 14.75 -17.77
CA ILE A 399 -10.00 14.80 -17.31
C ILE A 399 -10.01 14.13 -15.93
N GLU A 400 -10.53 14.85 -14.93
CA GLU A 400 -10.57 14.44 -13.53
C GLU A 400 -12.00 14.58 -13.01
N ASP A 401 -12.49 13.58 -12.30
CA ASP A 401 -13.66 13.71 -11.44
C ASP A 401 -13.25 14.36 -10.12
N ILE A 402 -13.76 15.56 -9.86
CA ILE A 402 -13.52 16.34 -8.63
C ILE A 402 -14.85 16.64 -7.92
N SER A 403 -15.82 15.72 -8.07
CA SER A 403 -17.15 15.81 -7.48
C SER A 403 -17.10 15.93 -5.97
N ILE A 404 -18.10 16.64 -5.44
CA ILE A 404 -18.34 16.79 -4.00
C ILE A 404 -19.73 16.25 -3.67
N GLU A 405 -20.06 16.20 -2.37
CA GLU A 405 -21.23 15.49 -1.84
C GLU A 405 -22.54 15.67 -2.63
N SER A 406 -22.82 16.90 -3.05
CA SER A 406 -24.07 17.21 -3.78
C SER A 406 -23.88 17.68 -5.22
N HIS A 407 -22.65 17.68 -5.74
CA HIS A 407 -22.38 18.26 -7.08
C HIS A 407 -21.38 17.43 -7.87
N LYS A 408 -21.79 17.03 -9.08
CA LYS A 408 -20.90 16.40 -10.05
C LYS A 408 -19.98 17.43 -10.68
N ARG A 409 -18.68 17.28 -10.55
CA ARG A 409 -17.71 18.29 -11.00
C ARG A 409 -16.60 17.65 -11.82
N ILE A 410 -16.35 18.24 -12.98
CA ILE A 410 -15.30 17.77 -13.88
C ILE A 410 -14.26 18.85 -14.04
N LYS A 411 -13.00 18.46 -14.00
CA LYS A 411 -11.87 19.30 -14.33
C LYS A 411 -11.15 18.73 -15.54
N ALA A 412 -10.69 19.59 -16.44
CA ALA A 412 -9.94 19.14 -17.61
C ALA A 412 -8.95 20.21 -18.10
N ILE A 413 -8.01 19.79 -18.94
CA ILE A 413 -7.11 20.67 -19.67
C ILE A 413 -7.47 20.61 -21.16
N LEU A 414 -7.78 21.76 -21.75
CA LEU A 414 -8.02 21.89 -23.19
C LEU A 414 -6.72 22.29 -23.88
N ILE A 415 -6.33 21.53 -24.89
CA ILE A 415 -5.19 21.84 -25.75
C ILE A 415 -5.69 22.27 -27.12
N VAL A 416 -5.28 23.47 -27.53
CA VAL A 416 -5.54 24.01 -28.86
C VAL A 416 -4.34 23.69 -29.75
N ARG A 417 -4.56 22.92 -30.83
CA ARG A 417 -3.54 22.48 -31.80
C ARG A 417 -2.90 23.68 -32.51
N GLU A 418 -1.79 23.51 -33.22
CA GLU A 418 -1.04 24.61 -33.86
C GLU A 418 -1.87 25.44 -34.87
N GLY A 419 -1.66 26.78 -34.93
CA GLY A 419 -2.39 27.73 -35.77
C GLY A 419 -2.43 29.17 -35.24
N ARG A 420 -3.08 30.10 -35.96
CA ARG A 420 -3.44 31.44 -35.45
C ARG A 420 -4.82 31.33 -34.79
N PHE A 421 -4.87 31.53 -33.47
CA PHE A 421 -6.11 31.47 -32.69
C PHE A 421 -6.43 32.86 -32.18
N ASP A 422 -7.66 33.29 -32.38
CA ASP A 422 -8.22 34.44 -31.69
C ASP A 422 -9.11 34.00 -30.53
N LYS A 423 -9.55 34.97 -29.74
CA LYS A 423 -10.41 34.76 -28.58
C LYS A 423 -11.73 34.05 -28.92
N GLU A 424 -12.32 34.33 -30.08
CA GLU A 424 -13.58 33.73 -30.52
C GLU A 424 -13.43 32.26 -30.87
N MET A 425 -12.33 31.90 -31.54
CA MET A 425 -12.01 30.51 -31.85
C MET A 425 -11.77 29.69 -30.58
N VAL A 426 -11.00 30.21 -29.62
CA VAL A 426 -10.78 29.54 -28.32
C VAL A 426 -12.10 29.39 -27.56
N ARG A 427 -12.97 30.40 -27.61
CA ARG A 427 -14.31 30.34 -27.01
C ARG A 427 -15.16 29.23 -27.64
N ALA A 428 -15.16 29.11 -28.97
CA ALA A 428 -15.90 28.05 -29.66
C ALA A 428 -15.43 26.65 -29.23
N PHE A 429 -14.11 26.44 -29.13
CA PHE A 429 -13.54 25.17 -28.66
C PHE A 429 -13.94 24.86 -27.21
N LEU A 430 -13.97 25.87 -26.35
CA LEU A 430 -14.40 25.73 -24.96
C LEU A 430 -15.88 25.35 -24.84
N LEU A 431 -16.76 26.00 -25.62
CA LEU A 431 -18.18 25.68 -25.65
C LEU A 431 -18.40 24.23 -26.10
N GLU A 432 -17.76 23.82 -27.20
CA GLU A 432 -17.84 22.44 -27.69
C GLU A 432 -17.31 21.42 -26.65
N SER A 433 -16.20 21.75 -25.98
CA SER A 433 -15.61 20.93 -24.92
C SER A 433 -16.55 20.78 -23.72
N ILE A 434 -17.16 21.87 -23.28
CA ILE A 434 -18.12 21.89 -22.16
C ILE A 434 -19.33 21.03 -22.49
N GLU A 435 -19.89 21.14 -23.70
CA GLU A 435 -21.03 20.29 -24.10
C GLU A 435 -20.69 18.80 -24.06
N LYS A 436 -19.48 18.41 -24.49
CA LYS A 436 -19.03 17.00 -24.39
C LYS A 436 -18.83 16.55 -22.93
N LEU A 437 -18.40 17.44 -22.04
CA LEU A 437 -18.17 17.13 -20.61
C LEU A 437 -19.45 17.16 -19.76
N LYS A 438 -20.54 17.79 -20.21
CA LYS A 438 -21.80 17.84 -19.46
C LYS A 438 -22.41 16.46 -19.19
N ARG A 439 -22.19 15.48 -20.07
CA ARG A 439 -22.78 14.12 -19.96
C ARG A 439 -21.72 13.02 -19.87
N ILE A 440 -20.52 13.35 -19.40
CA ILE A 440 -19.45 12.37 -19.26
C ILE A 440 -19.75 11.41 -18.11
N TYR A 441 -19.56 10.12 -18.33
CA TYR A 441 -19.69 9.11 -17.27
C TYR A 441 -18.61 9.29 -16.21
N THR A 442 -18.97 9.16 -14.93
CA THR A 442 -18.02 9.01 -13.82
C THR A 442 -18.32 7.76 -12.99
N PRO A 443 -17.31 6.98 -12.59
CA PRO A 443 -17.53 5.82 -11.74
C PRO A 443 -17.94 6.26 -10.33
N GLU A 444 -18.65 5.39 -9.61
CA GLU A 444 -19.01 5.64 -8.22
C GLU A 444 -17.76 5.80 -7.34
N ASN A 445 -17.72 6.83 -6.49
CA ASN A 445 -16.63 7.02 -5.53
C ASN A 445 -16.80 6.06 -4.33
N PRO A 446 -15.79 5.26 -3.96
CA PRO A 446 -15.90 4.33 -2.84
C PRO A 446 -15.77 5.00 -1.47
N LYS A 447 -15.17 6.19 -1.37
CA LYS A 447 -14.79 6.81 -0.09
C LYS A 447 -15.81 7.79 0.48
N PHE A 448 -16.68 8.37 -0.36
CA PHE A 448 -17.73 9.29 0.07
C PHE A 448 -18.88 9.30 -0.94
N VAL A 449 -20.04 9.82 -0.50
CA VAL A 449 -21.22 9.97 -1.35
C VAL A 449 -21.02 11.19 -2.25
N CYS A 450 -21.18 11.03 -3.56
CA CYS A 450 -21.23 12.13 -4.53
C CYS A 450 -22.05 11.69 -5.75
N PRO A 451 -22.55 12.62 -6.59
CA PRO A 451 -23.21 12.24 -7.83
C PRO A 451 -22.24 11.52 -8.80
N TYR A 452 -22.70 10.48 -9.48
CA TYR A 452 -21.90 9.66 -10.41
C TYR A 452 -22.73 9.20 -11.62
N GLY A 453 -22.15 8.36 -12.48
CA GLY A 453 -22.80 7.79 -13.65
C GLY A 453 -22.98 8.81 -14.77
N ASP A 454 -24.06 8.68 -15.54
CA ASP A 454 -24.39 9.59 -16.66
C ASP A 454 -25.16 10.84 -16.23
N SER A 455 -25.23 11.12 -14.93
CA SER A 455 -25.85 12.34 -14.41
C SER A 455 -25.17 13.59 -15.01
N GLU A 456 -25.96 14.62 -15.30
CA GLU A 456 -25.43 15.84 -15.90
C GLU A 456 -24.51 16.57 -14.91
N THR A 457 -23.34 16.99 -15.40
CA THR A 457 -22.31 17.69 -14.64
C THR A 457 -22.80 19.07 -14.15
N ASP A 458 -22.61 19.35 -12.86
CA ASP A 458 -22.95 20.62 -12.21
C ASP A 458 -21.97 21.75 -12.54
N ALA A 459 -20.68 21.44 -12.50
CA ALA A 459 -19.62 22.40 -12.81
C ALA A 459 -18.50 21.77 -13.63
N ILE A 460 -17.99 22.53 -14.60
CA ILE A 460 -16.88 22.10 -15.44
C ILE A 460 -15.79 23.17 -15.38
N PHE A 461 -14.56 22.77 -15.06
CA PHE A 461 -13.42 23.65 -14.92
C PHE A 461 -12.38 23.29 -15.97
N ILE A 462 -12.16 24.17 -16.95
CA ILE A 462 -11.23 23.94 -18.05
C ILE A 462 -10.09 24.97 -17.98
N HIS A 463 -8.87 24.48 -17.98
CA HIS A 463 -7.69 25.31 -18.22
C HIS A 463 -7.20 25.10 -19.66
N THR A 464 -7.08 26.18 -20.42
CA THR A 464 -6.79 26.11 -21.85
C THR A 464 -5.36 26.50 -22.16
N PHE A 465 -4.69 25.68 -22.96
CA PHE A 465 -3.32 25.90 -23.41
C PHE A 465 -3.14 25.68 -24.90
N LYS A 466 -2.12 26.31 -25.50
CA LYS A 466 -1.60 25.95 -26.82
C LYS A 466 -0.88 24.62 -26.75
N ASP A 467 -0.94 23.87 -27.85
CA ASP A 467 -0.14 22.66 -28.01
C ASP A 467 1.35 23.02 -28.01
N SER A 468 2.14 22.19 -27.35
CA SER A 468 3.59 22.40 -27.21
C SER A 468 4.34 21.11 -27.51
N GLN A 469 5.48 21.27 -28.18
CA GLN A 469 6.38 20.17 -28.51
C GLN A 469 7.30 19.77 -27.35
N VAL A 470 7.31 20.55 -26.26
CA VAL A 470 8.04 20.19 -25.04
C VAL A 470 7.08 19.75 -23.94
N ARG A 471 7.55 18.91 -23.01
CA ARG A 471 6.77 18.54 -21.81
C ARG A 471 6.63 19.77 -20.92
N GLU A 472 5.59 20.55 -21.12
CA GLU A 472 5.36 21.77 -20.35
C GLU A 472 4.66 21.50 -19.04
N THR A 473 4.96 22.37 -18.07
CA THR A 473 4.12 22.50 -16.88
C THR A 473 2.94 23.40 -17.24
N TYR A 474 1.72 22.91 -17.03
CA TYR A 474 0.47 23.65 -17.26
C TYR A 474 0.28 24.76 -16.21
N SER A 475 1.21 25.71 -16.21
CA SER A 475 1.24 26.83 -15.28
C SER A 475 0.25 27.91 -15.72
N LEU A 476 -0.50 28.45 -14.77
CA LEU A 476 -1.52 29.47 -15.01
C LEU A 476 -0.98 30.91 -14.96
N PHE A 477 0.33 31.12 -14.74
CA PHE A 477 0.91 32.46 -14.74
C PHE A 477 0.80 33.12 -16.12
N ASN A 478 0.53 34.43 -16.17
CA ASN A 478 0.51 35.19 -17.44
C ASN A 478 1.85 35.15 -18.20
N SER A 479 2.96 34.89 -17.50
CA SER A 479 4.28 34.65 -18.10
C SER A 479 4.34 33.38 -18.95
N ASN A 480 3.41 32.43 -18.76
CA ASN A 480 3.29 31.25 -19.59
C ASN A 480 2.63 31.63 -20.93
N LYS A 481 3.42 31.62 -22.00
CA LYS A 481 2.97 31.98 -23.36
C LYS A 481 1.96 31.01 -23.96
N ASN A 482 1.86 29.81 -23.40
CA ASN A 482 0.94 28.77 -23.85
C ASN A 482 -0.37 28.79 -23.09
N PHE A 483 -0.44 29.38 -21.90
CA PHE A 483 -1.70 29.53 -21.17
C PHE A 483 -2.60 30.56 -21.87
N LEU A 484 -3.83 30.16 -22.19
CA LEU A 484 -4.80 31.02 -22.89
C LEU A 484 -5.86 31.57 -21.95
N CYS A 485 -6.55 30.71 -21.20
CA CYS A 485 -7.60 31.12 -20.29
C CYS A 485 -8.03 30.01 -19.32
N ILE A 486 -8.75 30.40 -18.28
CA ILE A 486 -9.59 29.53 -17.46
C ILE A 486 -11.04 29.71 -17.89
N ALA A 487 -11.80 28.63 -17.97
CA ALA A 487 -13.24 28.66 -18.19
C ALA A 487 -13.96 27.78 -17.16
N ASN A 488 -14.86 28.40 -16.40
CA ASN A 488 -15.61 27.77 -15.33
C ASN A 488 -17.10 27.80 -15.68
N TYR A 489 -17.64 26.66 -16.08
CA TYR A 489 -19.07 26.46 -16.29
C TYR A 489 -19.77 26.11 -14.98
N TYR A 490 -20.92 26.73 -14.74
CA TYR A 490 -21.82 26.42 -13.64
C TYR A 490 -23.24 26.24 -14.16
N ARG A 491 -23.82 25.06 -13.94
CA ARG A 491 -25.16 24.72 -14.47
C ARG A 491 -26.24 25.72 -14.09
N ASN A 492 -26.24 26.18 -12.83
CA ASN A 492 -27.21 27.15 -12.33
C ASN A 492 -26.64 27.87 -11.07
N GLY A 493 -27.46 28.76 -10.48
CA GLY A 493 -27.07 29.53 -9.30
C GLY A 493 -26.96 28.75 -7.98
N THR A 494 -27.41 27.49 -7.91
CA THR A 494 -27.28 26.67 -6.70
C THR A 494 -25.92 25.99 -6.60
N VAL A 495 -25.21 25.87 -7.72
CA VAL A 495 -23.87 25.26 -7.77
C VAL A 495 -22.85 26.21 -7.11
N PRO A 496 -22.13 25.77 -6.05
CA PRO A 496 -21.15 26.63 -5.39
C PRO A 496 -20.01 27.02 -6.34
N ARG A 497 -19.80 28.33 -6.49
CA ARG A 497 -18.73 28.88 -7.34
C ARG A 497 -17.38 28.84 -6.64
N LEU A 498 -16.32 28.71 -7.43
CA LEU A 498 -14.96 28.77 -6.91
C LEU A 498 -14.61 30.23 -6.62
N VAL A 499 -14.07 30.48 -5.43
CA VAL A 499 -13.53 31.78 -5.08
C VAL A 499 -12.33 32.07 -5.99
N HIS A 500 -12.34 33.23 -6.66
CA HIS A 500 -11.30 33.65 -7.62
C HIS A 500 -11.01 32.61 -8.72
N GLY A 501 -12.05 31.93 -9.21
CA GLY A 501 -11.88 30.91 -10.25
C GLY A 501 -11.10 29.67 -9.81
N GLY A 502 -10.86 29.48 -8.51
CA GLY A 502 -10.12 28.35 -7.95
C GLY A 502 -8.61 28.55 -7.87
N ILE A 503 -8.14 29.79 -8.02
CA ILE A 503 -6.72 30.14 -7.98
C ILE A 503 -6.44 31.28 -6.98
N MET A 504 -5.16 31.63 -6.82
CA MET A 504 -4.75 32.75 -5.97
C MET A 504 -5.35 34.06 -6.44
N GLU A 505 -5.87 34.87 -5.51
CA GLU A 505 -6.50 36.16 -5.81
C GLU A 505 -5.58 37.09 -6.63
N SER A 506 -4.28 37.11 -6.30
CA SER A 506 -3.29 37.92 -7.01
C SER A 506 -3.25 37.60 -8.51
N LEU A 507 -3.29 36.31 -8.85
CA LEU A 507 -3.25 35.85 -10.23
C LEU A 507 -4.60 36.08 -10.93
N TRP A 508 -5.72 35.83 -10.25
CA TRP A 508 -7.06 36.06 -10.79
C TRP A 508 -7.31 37.53 -11.16
N LYS A 509 -6.75 38.47 -10.40
CA LYS A 509 -6.84 39.91 -10.68
C LYS A 509 -6.09 40.33 -11.94
N GLU A 510 -5.11 39.56 -12.39
CA GLU A 510 -4.37 39.90 -13.61
C GLU A 510 -5.16 39.58 -14.88
N TYR A 511 -6.10 38.63 -14.82
CA TYR A 511 -6.83 38.16 -15.99
C TYR A 511 -7.93 39.12 -16.44
N SER A 512 -8.16 39.16 -17.75
CA SER A 512 -9.35 39.81 -18.31
C SER A 512 -10.56 38.91 -18.11
N ARG A 513 -11.53 39.38 -17.32
CA ARG A 513 -12.70 38.59 -16.90
C ARG A 513 -13.89 38.84 -17.79
N GLU A 514 -14.57 37.76 -18.16
CA GLU A 514 -15.75 37.81 -19.02
C GLU A 514 -16.76 36.76 -18.53
N PHE A 515 -18.04 37.12 -18.48
CA PHE A 515 -19.11 36.20 -18.11
C PHE A 515 -20.11 36.11 -19.26
N ILE A 516 -20.30 34.91 -19.79
CA ILE A 516 -21.22 34.64 -20.89
C ILE A 516 -22.08 33.44 -20.48
N ASP A 517 -23.39 33.65 -20.47
CA ASP A 517 -24.39 32.66 -20.06
C ASP A 517 -24.09 32.04 -18.69
N SER A 518 -23.62 30.79 -18.67
CA SER A 518 -23.29 30.01 -17.48
C SER A 518 -21.79 29.85 -17.26
N ILE A 519 -20.96 30.56 -18.01
CA ILE A 519 -19.51 30.38 -18.06
C ILE A 519 -18.78 31.65 -17.64
N GLU A 520 -17.89 31.52 -16.66
CA GLU A 520 -16.95 32.54 -16.25
C GLU A 520 -15.57 32.28 -16.86
N PHE A 521 -15.10 33.22 -17.67
CA PHE A 521 -13.80 33.18 -18.31
C PHE A 521 -12.81 34.11 -17.60
N GLY A 522 -11.60 33.62 -17.37
CA GLY A 522 -10.42 34.41 -17.01
C GLY A 522 -9.37 34.30 -18.11
N TRP A 523 -9.31 35.29 -18.99
CA TRP A 523 -8.40 35.32 -20.14
C TRP A 523 -7.01 35.81 -19.72
N ASN A 524 -5.97 35.13 -20.19
CA ASN A 524 -4.60 35.62 -20.09
C ASN A 524 -4.53 36.98 -20.79
N SER A 525 -3.98 37.98 -20.11
CA SER A 525 -3.92 39.37 -20.59
C SER A 525 -3.02 39.54 -21.81
N ASN A 526 -2.20 38.53 -22.12
CA ASN A 526 -1.33 38.47 -23.28
C ASN A 526 -1.97 37.81 -24.52
N LEU A 527 -3.24 37.38 -24.45
CA LEU A 527 -3.96 36.77 -25.58
C LEU A 527 -4.43 37.81 -26.60
#